data_AF-A0A920FWH2-F1
#
_entry.id   AF-A0A920FWH2-F1
#
_cell.length_a   1.000
_cell.length_b   1.000
_cell.length_c   1.000
_cell.angle_alpha   90.00
_cell.angle_beta   90.00
_cell.angle_gamma   90.00
#
_symmetry.space_group_name_H-M   'P 1'
#
loop_
_entity.id
_entity.type
_entity.pdbx_description
1 polymer ?
#
loop_
_entity_poly.entity_id
_entity_poly.type
_entity_poly.pdbx_seq_one_letter_code
_entity_poly.pdbx_strand_id
1 'polypeptide(L)'
;MKISDFEFRHQTKCTAEVLQKIQSRCSLNQFYLIVGLDQLGQFHRWSEYQWIIQNISICVIYRPRYDNYIENTPIHKEFPHLFMSDLTKFINHSTPCFHILNLPGVDLSSSELRNS
;
A
#
# COMPACT_ATOMS: atom_id res chain seq x y z
N MET A 1 3.00 13.54 11.82
CA MET A 1 2.27 12.75 10.79
C MET A 1 1.59 13.76 9.87
N LYS A 2 2.09 13.94 8.64
CA LYS A 2 1.50 14.88 7.68
C LYS A 2 0.47 14.10 6.86
N ILE A 3 -0.80 14.21 7.23
CA ILE A 3 -1.91 13.71 6.40
C ILE A 3 -2.00 14.70 5.26
N SER A 4 -1.57 14.30 4.07
CA SER A 4 -1.70 15.14 2.89
C SER A 4 -2.97 14.73 2.17
N ASP A 5 -3.97 15.62 2.15
CA ASP A 5 -5.20 15.55 1.34
C ASP A 5 -4.89 15.62 -0.16
N PHE A 6 -3.97 14.76 -0.63
CA PHE A 6 -3.58 14.70 -2.03
C PHE A 6 -4.69 14.07 -2.89
N GLU A 7 -5.51 13.20 -2.29
CA GLU A 7 -6.66 12.56 -2.93
C GLU A 7 -7.81 13.53 -3.22
N PHE A 8 -7.90 14.67 -2.52
CA PHE A 8 -9.05 15.56 -2.65
C PHE A 8 -8.91 16.66 -3.73
N ARG A 9 -7.68 16.90 -4.24
CA ARG A 9 -7.41 18.06 -5.12
C ARG A 9 -7.03 17.74 -6.56
N HIS A 10 -6.90 16.47 -6.92
CA HIS A 10 -6.58 16.11 -8.30
C HIS A 10 -7.60 15.08 -8.77
N GLN A 11 -8.25 15.38 -9.89
CA GLN A 11 -9.09 14.45 -10.67
C GLN A 11 -8.24 13.30 -11.27
N THR A 12 -7.27 12.77 -10.54
CA THR A 12 -6.47 11.60 -10.88
C THR A 12 -7.30 10.37 -10.60
N LYS A 13 -7.58 9.59 -11.63
CA LYS A 13 -8.52 8.47 -11.57
C LYS A 13 -7.86 7.20 -11.01
N CYS A 14 -6.53 7.21 -10.82
CA CYS A 14 -5.80 6.04 -10.34
C CYS A 14 -4.53 6.41 -9.54
N THR A 15 -4.18 5.55 -8.57
CA THR A 15 -2.95 5.64 -7.75
C THR A 15 -1.68 5.69 -8.59
N ALA A 16 -1.63 4.98 -9.73
CA ALA A 16 -0.47 4.99 -10.62
C ALA A 16 -0.14 6.40 -11.15
N GLU A 17 -1.15 7.18 -11.57
CA GLU A 17 -0.95 8.54 -12.07
C GLU A 17 -0.39 9.49 -10.98
N VAL A 18 -0.86 9.31 -9.75
CA VAL A 18 -0.36 10.07 -8.60
C VAL A 18 1.11 9.76 -8.35
N LEU A 19 1.47 8.48 -8.33
CA LEU A 19 2.84 8.03 -8.12
C LEU A 19 3.78 8.51 -9.25
N GLN A 20 3.34 8.47 -10.51
CA GLN A 20 4.10 9.02 -11.64
C GLN A 20 4.35 10.52 -11.51
N LYS A 21 3.33 11.29 -11.07
CA LYS A 21 3.50 12.73 -10.79
C LYS A 21 4.49 12.98 -9.66
N ILE A 22 4.48 12.17 -8.61
CA ILE A 22 5.47 12.25 -7.53
C ILE A 22 6.86 11.91 -8.08
N GLN A 23 6.99 10.82 -8.85
CA GLN A 23 8.25 10.38 -9.47
C GLN A 23 8.89 11.47 -10.35
N SER A 24 8.07 12.27 -11.05
CA SER A 24 8.55 13.38 -11.87
C SER A 24 9.21 14.52 -11.07
N ARG A 25 8.99 14.59 -9.75
CA ARG A 25 9.49 15.65 -8.86
C ARG A 25 10.43 15.13 -7.77
N CYS A 26 10.26 13.89 -7.34
CA CYS A 26 10.99 13.28 -6.23
C CYS A 26 11.20 11.78 -6.50
N SER A 27 12.25 11.18 -5.93
CA SER A 27 12.48 9.74 -6.06
C SER A 27 11.46 8.95 -5.25
N LEU A 28 10.78 7.98 -5.87
CA LEU A 28 9.78 7.13 -5.20
C LEU A 28 10.38 6.24 -4.11
N ASN A 29 11.69 5.99 -4.13
CA ASN A 29 12.39 5.18 -3.13
C ASN A 29 12.38 5.82 -1.72
N GLN A 30 12.01 7.11 -1.62
CA GLN A 30 11.87 7.82 -0.36
C GLN A 30 10.45 7.72 0.23
N PHE A 31 9.53 7.08 -0.48
CA PHE A 31 8.12 7.01 -0.14
C PHE A 31 7.67 5.56 0.03
N TYR A 32 6.65 5.38 0.87
CA TYR A 32 5.97 4.12 1.07
C TYR A 32 4.50 4.31 0.75
N LEU A 33 3.94 3.40 -0.03
CA LEU A 33 2.50 3.35 -0.26
C LEU A 33 1.86 2.53 0.85
N ILE A 34 1.00 3.14 1.66
CA ILE A 34 0.30 2.43 2.74
C ILE A 34 -1.09 2.01 2.23
N VAL A 35 -1.43 0.72 2.37
CA VAL A 35 -2.72 0.17 1.97
C VAL A 35 -3.29 -0.74 3.06
N GLY A 36 -4.61 -0.93 3.06
CA GLY A 36 -5.26 -1.95 3.90
C GLY A 36 -5.16 -3.35 3.30
N LEU A 37 -5.32 -4.37 4.15
CA LEU A 37 -5.37 -5.78 3.73
C LEU A 37 -6.50 -6.07 2.72
N ASP A 38 -7.65 -5.42 2.90
CA ASP A 38 -8.80 -5.47 2.01
C ASP A 38 -8.46 -4.94 0.60
N GLN A 39 -7.67 -3.87 0.53
CA GLN A 39 -7.19 -3.31 -0.72
C GLN A 39 -6.15 -4.23 -1.39
N LEU A 40 -5.28 -4.88 -0.61
CA LEU A 40 -4.31 -5.84 -1.14
C LEU A 40 -5.00 -6.99 -1.90
N GLY A 41 -6.12 -7.48 -1.38
CA GLY A 41 -6.92 -8.54 -2.04
C GLY A 41 -7.40 -8.15 -3.45
N GLN A 42 -7.64 -6.86 -3.69
CA GLN A 42 -8.11 -6.32 -4.97
C GLN A 42 -7.00 -5.58 -5.76
N PHE A 43 -5.77 -5.56 -5.25
CA PHE A 43 -4.69 -4.75 -5.80
C PHE A 43 -4.35 -5.10 -7.26
N HIS A 44 -4.46 -6.38 -7.64
CA HIS A 44 -4.32 -6.85 -9.02
C HIS A 44 -5.30 -6.21 -10.03
N ARG A 45 -6.37 -5.55 -9.54
CA ARG A 45 -7.36 -4.84 -10.38
C ARG A 45 -7.02 -3.36 -10.56
N TRP A 46 -6.05 -2.84 -9.83
CA TRP A 46 -5.64 -1.45 -9.95
C TRP A 46 -4.98 -1.25 -11.32
N SER A 47 -5.24 -0.08 -11.92
CA SER A 47 -4.58 0.24 -13.20
C SER A 47 -3.07 0.31 -12.98
N GLU A 48 -2.32 -0.33 -13.87
CA GLU A 48 -0.86 -0.40 -13.82
C GLU A 48 -0.30 -0.97 -12.50
N TYR A 49 -1.01 -1.91 -11.85
CA TYR A 49 -0.57 -2.48 -10.58
C TYR A 49 0.84 -3.07 -10.63
N GLN A 50 1.24 -3.69 -11.76
CA GLN A 50 2.58 -4.23 -11.96
C GLN A 50 3.64 -3.12 -11.93
N TRP A 51 3.36 -1.99 -12.58
CA TRP A 51 4.24 -0.82 -12.52
C TRP A 51 4.34 -0.29 -11.08
N ILE A 52 3.23 -0.24 -10.33
CA ILE A 52 3.25 0.21 -8.93
C ILE A 52 4.18 -0.69 -8.10
N ILE A 53 4.03 -2.01 -8.20
CA ILE A 53 4.86 -3.00 -7.48
C ILE A 53 6.36 -2.83 -7.77
N GLN A 54 6.68 -2.48 -9.01
CA GLN A 54 8.07 -2.33 -9.45
C GLN A 54 8.68 -0.96 -9.11
N ASN A 55 7.89 0.01 -8.66
CA ASN A 55 8.34 1.39 -8.49
C ASN A 55 8.22 1.95 -7.06
N ILE A 56 7.43 1.33 -6.17
CA ILE A 56 7.29 1.80 -4.78
C ILE A 56 7.13 0.66 -3.78
N SER A 57 7.74 0.79 -2.61
CA SER A 57 7.54 -0.14 -1.50
C SER A 57 6.15 0.03 -0.87
N ILE A 58 5.46 -1.08 -0.64
CA ILE A 58 4.06 -1.10 -0.19
C ILE A 58 3.99 -1.64 1.24
N CYS A 59 3.42 -0.84 2.13
CA CYS A 59 3.15 -1.21 3.49
C CYS A 59 1.68 -1.59 3.64
N VAL A 60 1.41 -2.84 4.00
CA VAL A 60 0.06 -3.38 4.16
C VAL A 60 -0.30 -3.39 5.63
N ILE A 61 -1.34 -2.66 6.01
CA ILE A 61 -1.87 -2.68 7.37
C ILE A 61 -2.82 -3.86 7.51
N TYR A 62 -2.48 -4.79 8.41
CA TYR A 62 -3.35 -5.89 8.78
C TYR A 62 -4.56 -5.36 9.57
N ARG A 63 -5.77 -5.79 9.19
CA ARG A 63 -7.00 -5.43 9.89
C ARG A 63 -7.76 -6.70 10.26
N PRO A 64 -7.94 -7.01 11.56
CA PRO A 64 -8.49 -8.29 12.02
C PRO A 64 -9.95 -8.55 11.63
N ARG A 65 -10.68 -7.53 11.15
CA ARG A 65 -12.07 -7.65 10.68
C ARG A 65 -12.20 -8.11 9.22
N TYR A 66 -11.10 -8.28 8.51
CA TYR A 66 -11.08 -8.83 7.15
C TYR A 66 -10.38 -10.19 7.18
N ASP A 67 -11.17 -11.27 7.22
CA ASP A 67 -10.73 -12.66 7.31
C ASP A 67 -9.93 -13.18 6.08
N ASN A 68 -9.60 -12.29 5.14
CA ASN A 68 -8.79 -12.66 3.98
C ASN A 68 -7.32 -12.76 4.38
N TYR A 69 -6.85 -13.99 4.59
CA TYR A 69 -5.42 -14.28 4.77
C TYR A 69 -4.60 -13.77 3.58
N ILE A 70 -3.46 -13.15 3.90
CA ILE A 70 -2.54 -12.55 2.92
C ILE A 70 -2.07 -13.58 1.90
N GLU A 71 -1.82 -14.80 2.37
CA GLU A 71 -1.41 -15.96 1.57
C GLU A 71 -2.39 -16.28 0.43
N ASN A 72 -3.66 -15.91 0.59
CA ASN A 72 -4.70 -16.16 -0.41
C ASN A 72 -4.81 -15.06 -1.47
N THR A 73 -4.16 -13.91 -1.27
CA THR A 73 -4.22 -12.78 -2.20
C THR A 73 -3.46 -13.09 -3.50
N PRO A 74 -3.95 -12.63 -4.67
CA PRO A 74 -3.28 -12.86 -5.95
C PRO A 74 -1.83 -12.34 -5.96
N ILE A 75 -1.59 -11.19 -5.36
CA ILE A 75 -0.25 -10.58 -5.29
C ILE A 75 0.72 -11.42 -4.47
N HIS A 76 0.28 -12.00 -3.35
CA HIS A 76 1.14 -12.88 -2.55
C HIS A 76 1.44 -14.20 -3.27
N LYS A 77 0.50 -14.71 -4.06
CA LYS A 77 0.70 -15.91 -4.89
C LYS A 77 1.66 -15.65 -6.06
N GLU A 78 1.55 -14.50 -6.69
CA GLU A 78 2.36 -14.11 -7.86
C GLU A 78 3.78 -13.65 -7.44
N PHE A 79 3.90 -12.91 -6.33
CA PHE A 79 5.16 -12.30 -5.88
C PHE A 79 5.49 -12.57 -4.40
N PRO A 80 5.54 -13.83 -3.94
CA PRO A 80 5.80 -14.14 -2.53
C PRO A 80 7.17 -13.63 -2.06
N HIS A 81 8.16 -13.58 -2.95
CA HIS A 81 9.53 -13.15 -2.65
C HIS A 81 9.66 -11.64 -2.36
N LEU A 82 8.66 -10.83 -2.72
CA LEU A 82 8.66 -9.40 -2.41
C LEU A 82 8.20 -9.10 -0.98
N PHE A 83 7.59 -10.06 -0.28
CA PHE A 83 7.09 -9.87 1.08
C PHE A 83 8.20 -10.07 2.10
N MET A 84 8.44 -9.04 2.91
CA MET A 84 9.42 -9.06 3.99
C MET A 84 8.73 -9.17 5.33
N SER A 85 9.20 -10.09 6.17
CA SER A 85 8.67 -10.28 7.52
C SER A 85 9.21 -9.26 8.53
N ASP A 86 10.35 -8.62 8.24
CA ASP A 86 11.04 -7.70 9.13
C ASP A 86 10.90 -6.25 8.67
N LEU A 87 10.39 -5.38 9.54
CA LEU A 87 10.16 -3.97 9.25
C LEU A 87 11.47 -3.21 9.00
N THR A 88 12.54 -3.55 9.72
CA THR A 88 13.84 -2.89 9.57
C THR A 88 14.45 -3.23 8.21
N LYS A 89 14.34 -4.49 7.77
CA LYS A 89 14.79 -4.90 6.43
C LYS A 89 13.97 -4.20 5.34
N PHE A 90 12.66 -4.12 5.51
CA PHE A 90 11.77 -3.41 4.59
C PHE A 90 12.15 -1.93 4.43
N ILE A 91 12.36 -1.21 5.54
CA ILE A 91 12.69 0.22 5.52
C ILE A 91 14.05 0.49 4.89
N ASN A 92 15.01 -0.41 5.08
CA ASN A 92 16.36 -0.28 4.52
C ASN A 92 16.51 -0.94 3.16
N HIS A 93 15.44 -1.48 2.58
CA HIS A 93 15.53 -2.20 1.32
C HIS A 93 15.64 -1.23 0.13
N SER A 94 16.66 -1.43 -0.71
CA SER A 94 16.94 -0.54 -1.83
C SER A 94 15.98 -0.71 -3.02
N THR A 95 15.19 -1.80 -3.04
CA THR A 95 14.21 -2.06 -4.10
C THR A 95 12.79 -2.14 -3.54
N PRO A 96 11.77 -1.83 -4.34
CA PRO A 96 10.37 -2.01 -3.98
C PRO A 96 10.08 -3.41 -3.43
N CYS A 97 9.40 -3.45 -2.29
CA CYS A 97 9.01 -4.66 -1.60
C CYS A 97 7.72 -4.42 -0.81
N PHE A 98 7.20 -5.48 -0.21
CA PHE A 98 6.01 -5.45 0.63
C PHE A 98 6.37 -5.73 2.09
N HIS A 99 5.69 -5.06 3.01
CA HIS A 99 5.73 -5.44 4.43
C HIS A 99 4.36 -5.32 5.05
N ILE A 100 4.05 -6.26 5.95
CA ILE A 100 2.76 -6.35 6.60
C ILE A 100 2.92 -5.83 8.03
N LEU A 101 2.30 -4.70 8.32
CA LEU A 101 2.22 -4.15 9.65
C LEU A 101 1.01 -4.72 10.38
N ASN A 102 1.27 -5.52 11.41
CA ASN A 102 0.26 -5.92 12.37
C ASN A 102 0.24 -4.92 13.54
N LEU A 103 -0.66 -3.94 13.47
CA LEU A 103 -0.83 -2.95 14.53
C LEU A 103 -1.99 -3.37 15.43
N PRO A 104 -1.76 -3.67 16.72
CA PRO A 104 -2.85 -3.98 17.64
C PRO A 104 -3.73 -2.73 17.82
N GLY A 105 -5.01 -2.84 17.44
CA GLY A 105 -6.02 -1.81 17.73
C GLY A 105 -6.23 -0.72 16.67
N VAL A 106 -5.64 -0.82 15.46
CA VAL A 106 -6.00 0.09 14.36
C VAL A 106 -7.28 -0.41 13.69
N ASP A 107 -8.41 -0.10 14.32
CA ASP A 107 -9.74 -0.27 13.76
C ASP A 107 -10.28 1.07 13.24
N LEU A 108 -9.44 1.79 12.48
CA LEU A 108 -9.79 3.10 11.94
C LEU A 108 -10.30 2.92 10.52
N SER A 109 -11.62 2.80 10.37
CA SER A 109 -12.28 2.97 9.07
C SER A 109 -12.57 4.45 8.83
N SER A 110 -12.10 5.00 7.72
CA SER A 110 -12.54 6.31 7.23
C SER A 110 -14.06 6.38 7.01
N SER A 111 -14.75 5.23 6.94
CA SER A 111 -16.22 5.16 6.85
C SER A 111 -16.90 5.29 8.23
N GLU A 112 -16.26 4.86 9.31
CA GLU A 112 -16.81 4.98 10.68
C GLU A 112 -16.67 6.42 11.21
N LEU A 113 -15.63 7.14 10.78
CA LEU A 113 -15.41 8.55 11.16
C LEU A 113 -16.35 9.55 10.45
N ARG A 114 -17.09 9.15 9.41
CA ARG A 114 -18.07 10.02 8.73
C ARG A 114 -19.45 10.07 9.39
N ASN A 115 -19.73 9.18 10.35
CA ASN A 115 -21.02 9.07 11.03
C ASN A 115 -20.97 9.47 12.52
N SER A 116 -19.95 10.20 12.95
CA SER A 116 -19.87 10.80 14.30
C SER A 116 -20.17 12.29 14.26
#